data_AF-A0A4Q3FU58-F1
#
_entry.id   AF-A0A4Q3FU58-F1
#
_cell.length_a   1.000
_cell.length_b   1.000
_cell.length_c   1.000
_cell.angle_alpha   90.00
_cell.angle_beta   90.00
_cell.angle_gamma   90.00
#
_symmetry.space_group_name_H-M   'P 1'
#
loop_
_entity.id
_entity.type
_entity.pdbx_description
1 polymer ?
#
loop_
_entity_poly.entity_id
_entity_poly.type
_entity_poly.pdbx_seq_one_letter_code
_entity_poly.pdbx_strand_id
1 'polypeptide(L)'
;MNELNEHNDWLNEFPLLQKTGKGNPFQVPDLFFEEQQENIISAIFAEKLKQELPDNGFIVPENYFENLQEQLISAVKLEEMRPPAEASIKSSEFFEEQQNIIAARIKINQFAENGEGFTVPANYFETLSDRINQKTGIKTVQQPAKIKTLFTKAAWKYATAACIAVAVVTGFGVKQYQAAHNIQNRLSDLPDADIENYLDIHADSYDNHIILETTAADNGLTVDKNRSADSNSTLKK
;
A
#
# COMPACT_ATOMS: atom_id res chain seq x y z
N MET A 1 86.96 47.70 8.79
CA MET A 1 86.28 48.54 7.79
C MET A 1 85.12 47.71 7.26
N ASN A 2 83.90 48.26 7.29
CA ASN A 2 82.62 47.53 7.17
C ASN A 2 82.37 46.96 5.76
N GLU A 3 82.24 45.64 5.66
CA GLU A 3 81.79 44.90 4.45
C GLU A 3 80.25 44.77 4.36
N LEU A 4 79.48 45.54 5.13
CA LEU A 4 78.00 45.45 5.17
C LEU A 4 77.28 46.38 4.17
N ASN A 5 78.02 47.01 3.27
CA ASN A 5 77.54 48.19 2.54
C ASN A 5 77.30 47.93 1.05
N GLU A 6 77.86 46.87 0.47
CA GLU A 6 77.80 46.60 -0.98
C GLU A 6 76.47 45.97 -1.42
N HIS A 7 75.64 45.49 -0.49
CA HIS A 7 74.41 44.74 -0.84
C HIS A 7 73.13 45.59 -0.88
N ASN A 8 73.26 46.91 -0.94
CA ASN A 8 72.14 47.86 -0.88
C ASN A 8 72.13 48.87 -2.03
N ASP A 9 72.92 48.64 -3.09
CA ASP A 9 73.03 49.57 -4.22
C ASP A 9 71.70 49.84 -4.92
N TRP A 10 70.77 48.86 -4.90
CA TRP A 10 69.41 49.01 -5.41
C TRP A 10 68.63 50.17 -4.74
N LEU A 11 68.94 50.54 -3.49
CA LEU A 11 68.31 51.68 -2.83
C LEU A 11 68.65 53.00 -3.50
N ASN A 12 69.80 53.10 -4.18
CA ASN A 12 70.18 54.32 -4.93
C ASN A 12 69.37 54.46 -6.22
N GLU A 13 68.91 53.36 -6.80
CA GLU A 13 68.05 53.34 -7.99
C GLU A 13 66.60 53.74 -7.65
N PHE A 14 66.19 53.56 -6.40
CA PHE A 14 64.84 53.88 -5.92
C PHE A 14 64.88 54.88 -4.73
N PRO A 15 65.19 56.17 -4.97
CA PRO A 15 65.35 57.19 -3.92
C PRO A 15 64.06 57.45 -3.10
N LEU A 16 62.90 57.03 -3.59
CA LEU A 16 61.65 57.06 -2.85
C LEU A 16 61.64 56.04 -1.69
N LEU A 17 62.29 54.88 -1.88
CA LEU A 17 62.38 53.82 -0.87
C LEU A 17 63.40 54.15 0.24
N GLN A 18 64.37 55.02 -0.05
CA GLN A 18 65.27 55.57 0.98
C GLN A 18 64.54 56.50 1.96
N LYS A 19 63.47 57.17 1.51
CA LYS A 19 62.67 58.09 2.33
C LYS A 19 61.64 57.37 3.19
N THR A 20 61.23 56.16 2.81
CA THR A 20 60.39 55.30 3.65
C THR A 20 61.23 54.65 4.74
N GLY A 21 60.79 54.67 6.00
CA GLY A 21 61.50 54.03 7.11
C GLY A 21 61.67 52.52 6.87
N LYS A 22 62.69 51.89 7.50
CA LYS A 22 63.00 50.45 7.34
C LYS A 22 61.91 49.47 7.82
N GLY A 23 60.71 49.95 8.15
CA GLY A 23 59.59 49.12 8.58
C GLY A 23 58.80 48.62 7.37
N ASN A 24 58.34 47.37 7.43
CA ASN A 24 57.47 46.81 6.40
C ASN A 24 56.10 47.54 6.43
N PRO A 25 55.71 48.27 5.37
CA PRO A 25 54.41 48.94 5.31
C PRO A 25 53.28 47.99 4.90
N PHE A 26 53.59 46.76 4.48
CA PHE A 26 52.61 45.79 4.03
C PHE A 26 52.07 45.00 5.22
N GLN A 27 50.77 45.12 5.45
CA GLN A 27 50.03 44.27 6.38
C GLN A 27 49.22 43.27 5.57
N VAL A 28 49.32 42.01 5.96
CA VAL A 28 48.43 40.98 5.44
C VAL A 28 47.08 41.15 6.14
N PRO A 29 45.96 41.19 5.40
CA PRO A 29 44.63 41.24 6.01
C PRO A 29 44.42 40.07 6.97
N ASP A 30 43.62 40.31 8.00
CA ASP A 30 43.18 39.24 8.91
C ASP A 30 42.54 38.12 8.09
N LEU A 31 42.80 36.87 8.47
CA LEU A 31 42.27 35.64 7.83
C LEU A 31 42.74 35.36 6.40
N PHE A 32 43.60 36.17 5.79
CA PHE A 32 44.09 35.94 4.42
C PHE A 32 44.62 34.50 4.21
N PHE A 33 45.45 34.00 5.13
CA PHE A 33 46.03 32.67 4.98
C PHE A 33 45.02 31.54 5.22
N GLU A 34 44.06 31.75 6.12
CA GLU A 34 42.98 30.79 6.38
C GLU A 34 42.07 30.66 5.16
N GLU A 35 41.62 31.79 4.59
CA GLU A 35 40.81 31.81 3.36
C GLU A 35 41.59 31.24 2.17
N GLN A 36 42.88 31.57 2.04
CA GLN A 36 43.71 31.00 0.96
C GLN A 36 43.84 29.49 1.10
N GLN A 37 44.03 28.97 2.31
CA GLN A 37 44.09 27.53 2.56
C GLN A 37 42.77 26.84 2.18
N GLU A 38 41.62 27.39 2.58
CA GLU A 38 40.31 26.87 2.20
C GLU A 38 40.10 26.89 0.67
N ASN A 39 40.46 28.00 0.02
CA ASN A 39 40.35 28.14 -1.42
C ASN A 39 41.21 27.12 -2.17
N ILE A 40 42.43 26.87 -1.71
CA ILE A 40 43.33 25.87 -2.28
C ILE A 40 42.73 24.47 -2.13
N ILE A 41 42.21 24.11 -0.96
CA ILE A 41 41.59 22.80 -0.72
C ILE A 41 40.36 22.61 -1.63
N SER A 42 39.52 23.64 -1.76
CA SER A 42 38.35 23.62 -2.64
C SER A 42 38.74 23.45 -4.11
N ALA A 43 39.79 24.16 -4.56
CA ALA A 43 40.31 24.03 -5.91
C ALA A 43 40.86 22.63 -6.21
N ILE A 44 41.63 22.05 -5.27
CA ILE A 44 42.16 20.68 -5.38
C ILE A 44 41.01 19.67 -5.45
N PHE A 45 39.98 19.84 -4.61
CA PHE A 45 38.82 18.97 -4.63
C PHE A 45 38.06 19.03 -5.96
N ALA A 46 37.84 20.24 -6.50
CA ALA A 46 37.20 20.43 -7.80
C ALA A 46 38.02 19.81 -8.96
N GLU A 47 39.34 19.91 -8.90
CA GLU A 47 40.23 19.28 -9.87
C GLU A 47 40.17 17.75 -9.78
N LYS A 48 40.17 17.19 -8.58
CA LYS A 48 40.00 15.75 -8.36
C LYS A 48 38.68 15.23 -8.93
N LEU A 49 37.59 15.95 -8.71
CA LEU A 49 36.29 15.59 -9.28
C LEU A 49 36.34 15.56 -10.82
N LYS A 50 37.01 16.53 -11.45
CA LYS A 50 37.18 16.53 -12.91
C LYS A 50 37.97 15.33 -13.44
N GLN A 51 38.93 14.81 -12.67
CA GLN A 51 39.72 13.64 -13.05
C GLN A 51 38.96 12.32 -12.83
N GLU A 52 38.08 12.26 -11.84
CA GLU A 52 37.26 11.08 -11.53
C GLU A 52 35.97 11.02 -12.37
N LEU A 53 35.59 12.11 -13.03
CA LEU A 53 34.45 12.10 -13.95
C LEU A 53 34.78 11.24 -15.18
N PRO A 54 33.88 10.32 -15.59
CA PRO A 54 34.01 9.69 -16.90
C PRO A 54 33.97 10.76 -18.00
N ASP A 55 34.69 10.55 -19.11
CA ASP A 55 34.75 11.47 -20.28
C ASP A 55 33.36 11.92 -20.77
N ASN A 56 32.34 11.13 -20.46
CA ASN A 56 30.95 11.27 -20.83
C ASN A 56 30.16 12.25 -19.92
N GLY A 57 30.78 12.80 -18.87
CA GLY A 57 30.14 13.72 -17.91
C GLY A 57 29.04 13.07 -17.06
N PHE A 58 28.07 13.87 -16.62
CA PHE A 58 26.89 13.39 -15.88
C PHE A 58 25.88 12.77 -16.84
N ILE A 59 25.85 11.45 -16.90
CA ILE A 59 24.86 10.71 -17.68
C ILE A 59 23.56 10.68 -16.87
N VAL A 60 22.52 11.30 -17.43
CA VAL A 60 21.17 11.21 -16.87
C VAL A 60 20.63 9.79 -17.15
N PRO A 61 20.01 9.14 -16.16
CA PRO A 61 19.41 7.81 -16.36
C PRO A 61 18.38 7.79 -17.49
N GLU A 62 18.22 6.63 -18.12
CA GLU A 62 17.19 6.43 -19.13
C GLU A 62 15.80 6.75 -18.54
N ASN A 63 14.98 7.48 -19.31
CA ASN A 63 13.64 7.93 -18.91
C ASN A 63 13.58 8.87 -17.68
N TYR A 64 14.69 9.47 -17.24
CA TYR A 64 14.67 10.43 -16.13
C TYR A 64 13.66 11.56 -16.35
N PHE A 65 13.68 12.20 -17.53
CA PHE A 65 12.82 13.34 -17.81
C PHE A 65 11.34 12.96 -17.98
N GLU A 66 11.06 11.82 -18.59
CA GLU A 66 9.70 11.28 -18.71
C GLU A 66 9.11 10.98 -17.32
N ASN A 67 9.89 10.28 -16.48
CA ASN A 67 9.48 9.98 -15.09
C ASN A 67 9.37 11.26 -14.25
N LEU A 68 10.26 12.24 -14.44
CA LEU A 68 10.23 13.51 -13.74
C LEU A 68 8.92 14.26 -14.04
N GLN A 69 8.50 14.27 -15.31
CA GLN A 69 7.24 14.91 -15.69
C GLN A 69 6.04 14.26 -15.01
N GLU A 70 5.97 12.93 -15.01
CA GLU A 70 4.90 12.19 -14.32
C GLU A 70 4.92 12.45 -12.81
N GLN A 71 6.10 12.47 -12.20
CA GLN A 71 6.29 12.77 -10.77
C GLN A 71 5.83 14.19 -10.44
N LEU A 72 6.18 15.18 -11.26
CA LEU A 72 5.77 16.58 -11.05
C LEU A 72 4.26 16.73 -11.16
N ILE A 73 3.61 16.13 -12.15
CA ILE A 73 2.16 16.17 -12.31
C ILE A 73 1.47 15.52 -11.10
N SER A 74 1.98 14.36 -10.65
CA SER A 74 1.48 13.68 -9.46
C SER A 74 1.61 14.54 -8.21
N ALA A 75 2.78 15.17 -8.00
CA ALA A 75 3.04 16.03 -6.86
C ALA A 75 2.13 17.28 -6.86
N VAL A 76 1.95 17.93 -8.01
CA VAL A 76 1.04 19.08 -8.16
C VAL A 76 -0.39 18.68 -7.84
N LYS A 77 -0.86 17.55 -8.38
CA LYS A 77 -2.22 17.04 -8.13
C LYS A 77 -2.46 16.70 -6.66
N LEU A 78 -1.47 16.12 -5.99
CA LEU A 78 -1.52 15.86 -4.55
C LEU A 78 -1.58 17.15 -3.74
N GLU A 79 -0.84 18.17 -4.17
CA GLU A 79 -0.85 19.49 -3.54
C GLU A 79 -2.19 20.22 -3.74
N GLU A 80 -2.82 20.10 -4.91
CA GLU A 80 -4.16 20.64 -5.18
C GLU A 80 -5.26 19.95 -4.36
N MET A 81 -5.10 18.65 -4.08
CA MET A 81 -6.00 17.89 -3.21
C MET A 81 -5.75 18.16 -1.72
N ARG A 82 -4.62 18.81 -1.39
CA ARG A 82 -4.31 19.16 -0.02
C ARG A 82 -5.21 20.31 0.42
N PRO A 83 -5.97 20.17 1.52
CA PRO A 83 -6.73 21.29 2.05
C PRO A 83 -5.79 22.48 2.34
N PRO A 84 -6.24 23.73 2.15
CA PRO A 84 -5.43 24.91 2.37
C PRO A 84 -4.82 24.81 3.77
N ALA A 85 -3.49 24.84 3.82
CA ALA A 85 -2.74 24.55 5.01
C ALA A 85 -3.17 25.49 6.14
N GLU A 86 -3.87 24.97 7.15
CA GLU A 86 -3.42 25.27 8.50
C GLU A 86 -1.96 24.86 8.52
N ALA A 87 -1.06 25.84 8.60
CA ALA A 87 0.36 25.64 8.50
C ALA A 87 0.74 24.41 9.35
N SER A 88 1.10 23.32 8.67
CA SER A 88 1.59 22.12 9.32
C SER A 88 3.03 22.42 9.74
N ILE A 89 3.15 23.33 10.71
CA ILE A 89 4.36 23.53 11.49
C ILE A 89 4.55 22.18 12.17
N LYS A 90 5.49 21.41 11.64
CA LYS A 90 5.90 20.16 12.27
C LYS A 90 6.23 20.49 13.73
N SER A 91 5.61 19.78 14.66
CA SER A 91 5.80 20.03 16.09
C SER A 91 7.28 19.90 16.46
N SER A 92 7.69 20.51 17.57
CA SER A 92 9.03 20.32 18.12
C SER A 92 9.38 18.84 18.31
N GLU A 93 8.38 18.01 18.65
CA GLU A 93 8.52 16.56 18.83
C GLU A 93 8.94 15.85 17.53
N PHE A 94 8.44 16.27 16.36
CA PHE A 94 8.88 15.70 15.07
C PHE A 94 10.37 15.95 14.83
N PHE A 95 10.84 17.17 15.09
CA PHE A 95 12.25 17.50 14.89
C PHE A 95 13.16 16.78 15.90
N GLU A 96 12.70 16.62 17.14
CA GLU A 96 13.43 15.85 18.15
C GLU A 96 13.53 14.37 17.79
N GLU A 97 12.43 13.76 17.30
CA GLU A 97 12.44 12.40 16.78
C GLU A 97 13.41 12.25 15.60
N GLN A 98 13.36 13.16 14.63
CA GLN A 98 14.27 13.15 13.49
C GLN A 98 15.73 13.30 13.91
N GLN A 99 16.03 14.19 14.86
CA GLN A 99 17.37 14.35 15.40
C GLN A 99 17.87 13.06 16.07
N ASN A 100 17.00 12.39 16.84
CA ASN A 100 17.31 11.12 17.49
C ASN A 100 17.57 10.01 16.46
N ILE A 101 16.77 9.92 15.40
CA ILE A 101 16.96 8.96 14.31
C ILE A 101 18.30 9.19 13.60
N ILE A 102 18.60 10.44 13.25
CA ILE A 102 19.86 10.80 12.59
C ILE A 102 21.05 10.47 13.48
N ALA A 103 21.00 10.83 14.76
CA ALA A 103 22.06 10.54 15.72
C ALA A 103 22.28 9.04 15.92
N ALA A 104 21.20 8.24 16.01
CA ALA A 104 21.29 6.79 16.08
C ALA A 104 21.97 6.20 14.84
N ARG A 105 21.62 6.69 13.65
CA ARG A 105 22.19 6.20 12.39
C ARG A 105 23.67 6.54 12.24
N ILE A 106 24.07 7.74 12.65
CA ILE A 106 25.49 8.13 12.68
C ILE A 106 26.28 7.19 13.59
N LYS A 107 25.78 6.91 14.80
CA LYS A 107 26.43 5.98 15.74
C LYS A 107 26.56 4.58 15.13
N ILE A 108 25.48 4.06 14.54
CA ILE A 108 25.49 2.75 13.87
C ILE A 108 26.55 2.69 12.77
N ASN A 109 26.64 3.72 11.93
CA ASN A 109 27.62 3.79 10.85
C ASN A 109 29.06 3.86 11.40
N GLN A 110 29.31 4.64 12.46
CA GLN A 110 30.61 4.70 13.13
C GLN A 110 31.01 3.33 13.71
N PHE A 111 30.08 2.57 14.29
CA PHE A 111 30.38 1.20 14.75
C PHE A 111 30.71 0.27 13.58
N ALA A 112 30.00 0.40 12.46
CA ALA A 112 30.25 -0.42 11.27
C ALA A 112 31.62 -0.12 10.60
N GLU A 113 32.06 1.15 10.58
CA GLU A 113 33.35 1.55 10.01
C GLU A 113 34.55 1.14 10.88
N ASN A 114 34.38 1.04 12.20
CA ASN A 114 35.44 0.67 13.15
C ASN A 114 35.72 -0.86 13.24
N GLY A 115 35.22 -1.65 12.30
CA GLY A 115 35.68 -3.02 12.05
C GLY A 115 35.01 -4.14 12.85
N GLU A 116 34.26 -3.82 13.90
CA GLU A 116 33.38 -4.78 14.58
C GLU A 116 31.93 -4.48 14.23
N GLY A 117 31.50 -4.96 13.05
CA GLY A 117 30.08 -4.97 12.70
C GLY A 117 29.24 -5.75 13.70
N PHE A 118 27.92 -5.83 13.48
CA PHE A 118 27.04 -6.65 14.31
C PHE A 118 27.33 -8.14 14.11
N THR A 119 28.30 -8.67 14.86
CA THR A 119 28.64 -10.09 14.83
C THR A 119 27.68 -10.86 15.73
N VAL A 120 27.20 -11.98 15.23
CA VAL A 120 26.39 -12.90 16.02
C VAL A 120 27.35 -13.79 16.82
N PRO A 121 27.04 -14.12 18.10
CA PRO A 121 27.90 -14.99 18.90
C PRO A 121 28.19 -16.31 18.19
N ALA A 122 29.38 -16.88 18.46
CA ALA A 122 29.74 -18.20 17.93
C ALA A 122 28.64 -19.23 18.23
N ASN A 123 28.28 -20.03 17.22
CA ASN A 123 27.21 -21.05 17.29
C ASN A 123 25.80 -20.50 17.59
N TYR A 124 25.53 -19.22 17.34
CA TYR A 124 24.19 -18.64 17.51
C TYR A 124 23.13 -19.41 16.73
N PHE A 125 23.37 -19.66 15.43
CA PHE A 125 22.42 -20.35 14.54
C PHE A 125 22.35 -21.86 14.82
N GLU A 126 23.47 -22.51 15.11
CA GLU A 126 23.55 -23.92 15.51
C GLU A 126 22.64 -24.21 16.72
N THR A 127 22.69 -23.34 17.74
CA THR A 127 21.92 -23.50 18.98
C THR A 127 20.54 -22.83 18.95
N LEU A 128 20.18 -22.14 17.86
CA LEU A 128 18.94 -21.37 17.78
C LEU A 128 17.72 -22.30 17.78
N SER A 129 17.76 -23.35 16.96
CA SER A 129 16.68 -24.34 16.85
C SER A 129 16.41 -25.03 18.18
N ASP A 130 17.46 -25.46 18.89
CA ASP A 130 17.32 -26.11 20.20
C ASP A 130 16.73 -25.16 21.25
N ARG A 131 17.18 -23.91 21.28
CA ARG A 131 16.64 -22.88 22.18
C ARG A 131 15.17 -22.56 21.88
N ILE A 132 14.78 -22.50 20.61
CA ILE A 132 13.38 -22.32 20.20
C ILE A 132 12.56 -23.52 20.66
N ASN A 133 13.00 -24.75 20.39
CA ASN A 133 12.27 -25.96 20.78
C ASN A 133 12.11 -26.08 22.30
N GLN A 134 13.15 -25.74 23.06
CA GLN A 134 13.12 -25.72 24.52
C GLN A 134 12.15 -24.66 25.06
N LYS A 135 12.14 -23.45 24.47
CA LYS A 135 11.27 -22.35 24.92
C LYS A 135 9.82 -22.48 24.48
N THR A 136 9.57 -23.08 23.32
CA THR A 136 8.22 -23.20 22.73
C THR A 136 7.49 -24.46 23.22
N GLY A 137 8.13 -25.27 24.08
CA GLY A 137 7.51 -26.44 24.70
C GLY A 137 7.13 -27.55 23.71
N ILE A 138 7.68 -27.51 22.48
CA ILE A 138 7.47 -28.53 21.45
C ILE A 138 8.28 -29.76 21.88
N LYS A 139 7.69 -30.54 22.79
CA LYS A 139 8.11 -31.91 23.02
C LYS A 139 7.71 -32.68 21.78
N THR A 140 8.67 -33.20 21.03
CA THR A 140 8.43 -34.20 19.99
C THR A 140 7.51 -35.28 20.57
N VAL A 141 6.26 -35.33 20.09
CA VAL A 141 5.20 -36.19 20.64
C VAL A 141 5.51 -37.64 20.26
N GLN A 142 6.20 -38.36 21.14
CA GLN A 142 6.49 -39.80 21.02
C GLN A 142 5.41 -40.67 21.71
N GLN A 143 4.13 -40.33 21.63
CA GLN A 143 3.06 -41.15 22.22
C GLN A 143 1.88 -41.28 21.24
N PRO A 144 1.44 -42.51 20.88
CA PRO A 144 0.30 -42.71 19.99
C PRO A 144 -0.99 -42.19 20.65
N ALA A 145 -1.71 -41.33 19.95
CA ALA A 145 -2.90 -40.66 20.46
C ALA A 145 -4.00 -41.66 20.86
N LYS A 146 -4.52 -41.53 22.08
CA LYS A 146 -5.62 -42.36 22.59
C LYS A 146 -6.94 -41.86 22.02
N ILE A 147 -7.49 -42.59 21.05
CA ILE A 147 -8.76 -42.26 20.40
C ILE A 147 -9.92 -42.52 21.38
N LYS A 148 -10.71 -41.49 21.70
CA LYS A 148 -12.01 -41.62 22.38
C LYS A 148 -13.13 -41.22 21.43
N THR A 149 -14.15 -42.05 21.30
CA THR A 149 -15.30 -41.80 20.43
C THR A 149 -16.32 -40.89 21.13
N LEU A 150 -16.77 -39.84 20.44
CA LEU A 150 -17.63 -38.78 21.01
C LEU A 150 -19.14 -39.04 20.91
N PHE A 151 -19.57 -40.12 20.23
CA PHE A 151 -20.98 -40.45 20.07
C PHE A 151 -21.32 -41.77 20.77
N THR A 152 -22.12 -41.71 21.83
CA THR A 152 -22.59 -42.89 22.56
C THR A 152 -23.89 -43.40 21.93
N LYS A 153 -23.93 -44.71 21.64
CA LYS A 153 -25.03 -45.40 20.92
C LYS A 153 -26.40 -45.35 21.63
N ALA A 154 -26.49 -44.75 22.81
CA ALA A 154 -27.71 -44.66 23.61
C ALA A 154 -28.65 -43.51 23.16
N ALA A 155 -28.12 -42.43 22.58
CA ALA A 155 -28.91 -41.26 22.18
C ALA A 155 -29.84 -41.53 20.97
N TRP A 156 -29.54 -42.52 20.14
CA TRP A 156 -30.32 -42.83 18.94
C TRP A 156 -31.66 -43.53 19.20
N LYS A 157 -31.91 -44.05 20.40
CA LYS A 157 -33.16 -44.79 20.71
C LYS A 157 -34.37 -43.88 20.92
N TYR A 158 -34.16 -42.61 21.27
CA TYR A 158 -35.23 -41.66 21.57
C TYR A 158 -35.54 -40.70 20.41
N ALA A 159 -34.58 -40.47 19.52
CA ALA A 159 -34.77 -39.61 18.35
C ALA A 159 -35.82 -40.15 17.37
N THR A 160 -35.91 -41.47 17.20
CA THR A 160 -36.87 -42.10 16.27
C THR A 160 -38.32 -41.93 16.70
N ALA A 161 -38.63 -41.99 18.00
CA ALA A 161 -39.99 -41.82 18.51
C ALA A 161 -40.52 -40.40 18.31
N ALA A 162 -39.67 -39.37 18.52
CA ALA A 162 -40.05 -37.98 18.32
C ALA A 162 -40.36 -37.67 16.84
N CYS A 163 -39.55 -38.19 15.90
CA CYS A 163 -39.77 -37.97 14.48
C CYS A 163 -41.10 -38.57 13.98
N ILE A 164 -41.47 -39.76 14.48
CA ILE A 164 -42.74 -40.40 14.12
C ILE A 164 -43.93 -39.58 14.63
N ALA A 165 -43.85 -39.06 15.86
CA ALA A 165 -44.90 -38.22 16.43
C ALA A 165 -45.09 -36.90 15.63
N VAL A 166 -44.00 -36.25 15.25
CA VAL A 166 -44.06 -35.04 14.42
C VAL A 166 -44.67 -35.34 13.05
N ALA A 167 -44.25 -36.41 12.37
CA ALA A 167 -44.74 -36.77 11.04
C ALA A 167 -46.26 -37.00 10.99
N VAL A 168 -46.83 -37.63 12.02
CA VAL A 168 -48.27 -37.87 12.12
C VAL A 168 -49.05 -36.57 12.32
N VAL A 169 -48.55 -35.66 13.15
CA VAL A 169 -49.18 -34.36 13.41
C VAL A 169 -49.10 -33.46 12.18
N THR A 170 -47.94 -33.36 11.53
CA THR A 170 -47.80 -32.56 10.30
C THR A 170 -48.57 -33.15 9.12
N GLY A 171 -48.65 -34.47 8.99
CA GLY A 171 -49.32 -35.13 7.87
C GLY A 171 -50.83 -34.92 7.82
N PHE A 172 -51.50 -34.84 8.97
CA PHE A 172 -52.95 -34.57 9.05
C PHE A 172 -53.25 -33.06 8.95
N GLY A 173 -52.40 -32.21 9.54
CA GLY A 173 -52.58 -30.75 9.53
C GLY A 173 -52.42 -30.11 8.14
N VAL A 174 -51.44 -30.54 7.34
CA VAL A 174 -51.12 -29.90 6.05
C VAL A 174 -52.27 -29.99 5.03
N LYS A 175 -53.11 -31.03 5.09
CA LYS A 175 -54.28 -31.15 4.20
C LYS A 175 -55.32 -30.04 4.39
N GLN A 176 -55.39 -29.45 5.59
CA GLN A 176 -56.32 -28.36 5.88
C GLN A 176 -55.73 -26.97 5.54
N TYR A 177 -54.40 -26.84 5.50
CA TYR A 177 -53.72 -25.59 5.12
C TYR A 177 -53.63 -25.37 3.60
N GLN A 178 -53.53 -26.43 2.79
CA GLN A 178 -53.45 -26.29 1.33
C GLN A 178 -54.74 -25.74 0.69
N ALA A 179 -55.90 -25.93 1.33
CA ALA A 179 -57.17 -25.39 0.83
C ALA A 179 -57.26 -23.85 0.91
N ALA A 180 -56.46 -23.21 1.76
CA ALA A 180 -56.49 -21.76 1.98
C ALA A 180 -55.44 -20.99 1.16
N HIS A 181 -54.53 -21.67 0.46
CA HIS A 181 -53.35 -21.05 -0.17
C HIS A 181 -53.26 -21.29 -1.68
N ASN A 182 -54.41 -21.38 -2.36
CA ASN A 182 -54.44 -21.45 -3.82
C ASN A 182 -54.59 -20.05 -4.41
N ILE A 183 -53.43 -19.37 -4.54
CA ILE A 183 -53.29 -18.02 -5.09
C ILE A 183 -53.92 -17.93 -6.50
N GLN A 184 -53.90 -19.04 -7.25
CA GLN A 184 -54.51 -19.15 -8.58
C GLN A 184 -55.99 -18.75 -8.60
N ASN A 185 -56.78 -19.15 -7.59
CA ASN A 185 -58.20 -18.80 -7.54
C ASN A 185 -58.45 -17.33 -7.23
N ARG A 186 -57.52 -16.67 -6.53
CA ARG A 186 -57.60 -15.24 -6.21
C ARG A 186 -57.26 -14.37 -7.42
N LEU A 187 -56.39 -14.85 -8.33
CA LEU A 187 -56.07 -14.13 -9.57
C LEU A 187 -57.17 -14.25 -10.61
N SER A 188 -57.94 -15.35 -10.63
CA SER A 188 -59.05 -15.53 -11.58
C SER A 188 -60.23 -14.58 -11.34
N ASP A 189 -60.34 -14.04 -10.12
CA ASP A 189 -61.41 -13.11 -9.73
C ASP A 189 -61.02 -11.63 -9.95
N LEU A 190 -59.85 -11.34 -10.53
CA LEU A 190 -59.45 -9.96 -10.84
C LEU A 190 -60.28 -9.42 -12.02
N PRO A 191 -60.99 -8.29 -11.87
CA PRO A 191 -61.70 -7.64 -12.97
C PRO A 191 -60.73 -7.09 -14.02
N ASP A 192 -61.11 -7.20 -15.31
CA ASP A 192 -60.30 -6.69 -16.43
C ASP A 192 -59.98 -5.19 -16.30
N ALA A 193 -60.91 -4.40 -15.76
CA ALA A 193 -60.73 -2.97 -15.53
C ALA A 193 -59.62 -2.64 -14.51
N ASP A 194 -59.42 -3.51 -13.51
CA ASP A 194 -58.34 -3.33 -12.52
C ASP A 194 -56.98 -3.68 -13.13
N ILE A 195 -56.95 -4.62 -14.08
CA ILE A 195 -55.76 -4.97 -14.86
C ILE A 195 -55.39 -3.80 -15.79
N GLU A 196 -56.36 -3.23 -16.49
CA GLU A 196 -56.16 -2.05 -17.35
C GLU A 196 -55.64 -0.85 -16.55
N ASN A 197 -56.28 -0.54 -15.43
CA ASN A 197 -55.86 0.58 -14.57
C ASN A 197 -54.46 0.37 -13.97
N TYR A 198 -54.12 -0.86 -13.58
CA TYR A 198 -52.78 -1.18 -13.10
C TYR A 198 -51.72 -0.99 -14.19
N LEU A 199 -52.01 -1.47 -15.40
CA LEU A 199 -51.13 -1.28 -16.57
C LEU A 199 -51.00 0.18 -16.95
N ASP A 200 -52.08 0.98 -16.93
CA ASP A 200 -52.03 2.41 -17.28
C ASP A 200 -51.19 3.21 -16.27
N ILE A 201 -51.29 2.90 -14.97
CA ILE A 201 -50.52 3.58 -13.92
C ILE A 201 -49.03 3.17 -13.95
N HIS A 202 -48.71 1.95 -14.41
CA HIS A 202 -47.36 1.38 -14.32
C HIS A 202 -46.66 1.18 -15.67
N ALA A 203 -47.31 1.44 -16.81
CA ALA A 203 -46.68 1.45 -18.12
C ALA A 203 -45.86 2.74 -18.29
N ASP A 204 -44.55 2.61 -18.23
CA ASP A 204 -43.64 3.70 -18.60
C ASP A 204 -43.56 3.86 -20.15
N SER A 205 -42.96 4.94 -20.64
CA SER A 205 -42.91 5.21 -22.09
C SER A 205 -42.13 4.15 -22.88
N TYR A 206 -41.39 3.28 -22.18
CA TYR A 206 -40.59 2.23 -22.78
C TYR A 206 -41.44 0.97 -23.04
N ASP A 207 -42.35 0.62 -22.12
CA ASP A 207 -43.23 -0.55 -22.27
C ASP A 207 -44.28 -0.37 -23.38
N ASN A 208 -44.77 0.86 -23.59
CA ASN A 208 -45.70 1.16 -24.69
C ASN A 208 -45.09 0.87 -26.08
N HIS A 209 -43.78 1.04 -26.25
CA HIS A 209 -43.08 0.70 -27.50
C HIS A 209 -43.09 -0.81 -27.77
N ILE A 210 -42.88 -1.64 -26.74
CA ILE A 210 -42.84 -3.10 -26.87
C ILE A 210 -44.23 -3.66 -27.16
N ILE A 211 -45.28 -3.11 -26.54
CA ILE A 211 -46.67 -3.53 -26.81
C ILE A 211 -47.05 -3.18 -28.25
N LEU A 212 -46.67 -2.01 -28.75
CA LEU A 212 -46.91 -1.61 -30.15
C LEU A 212 -46.13 -2.48 -31.14
N GLU A 213 -44.89 -2.85 -30.82
CA GLU A 213 -44.07 -3.76 -31.64
C GLU A 213 -44.69 -5.17 -31.69
N THR A 214 -45.15 -5.69 -30.55
CA THR A 214 -45.73 -7.03 -30.44
C THR A 214 -47.11 -7.13 -31.10
N THR A 215 -47.93 -6.08 -30.99
CA THR A 215 -49.25 -6.00 -31.64
C THR A 215 -49.15 -5.76 -33.15
N ALA A 216 -48.11 -5.06 -33.61
CA ALA A 216 -47.83 -4.92 -35.04
C ALA A 216 -47.28 -6.23 -35.67
N ALA A 217 -46.71 -7.13 -34.87
CA ALA A 217 -46.08 -8.38 -35.32
C ALA A 217 -47.03 -9.58 -35.43
N ASP A 218 -48.25 -9.54 -34.88
CA ASP A 218 -49.20 -10.67 -34.88
C ASP A 218 -50.39 -10.47 -35.84
N ASN A 219 -50.10 -10.13 -37.10
CA ASN A 219 -51.00 -10.45 -38.21
C ASN A 219 -50.43 -11.64 -38.99
N GLY A 220 -50.45 -12.80 -38.34
CA GLY A 220 -50.27 -14.07 -39.01
C GLY A 220 -49.41 -15.05 -38.24
N LEU A 221 -50.05 -15.92 -37.45
CA LEU A 221 -50.00 -17.37 -37.60
C LEU A 221 -50.76 -18.05 -36.45
N THR A 222 -51.98 -18.47 -36.77
CA THR A 222 -52.68 -19.68 -36.30
C THR A 222 -52.23 -20.31 -34.97
N VAL A 223 -53.04 -20.01 -33.95
CA VAL A 223 -53.57 -20.89 -32.90
C VAL A 223 -53.16 -22.37 -33.02
N ASP A 224 -52.33 -22.83 -32.08
CA ASP A 224 -52.41 -24.18 -31.53
C ASP A 224 -52.24 -24.16 -30.00
N LYS A 225 -53.37 -23.88 -29.36
CA LYS A 225 -53.92 -24.52 -28.16
C LYS A 225 -52.93 -25.15 -27.15
N ASN A 226 -52.75 -24.40 -26.06
CA ASN A 226 -52.44 -24.88 -24.71
C ASN A 226 -53.00 -26.28 -24.39
N ARG A 227 -52.17 -27.13 -23.78
CA ARG A 227 -52.68 -28.13 -22.84
C ARG A 227 -51.72 -28.36 -21.68
N SER A 228 -52.17 -27.84 -20.54
CA SER A 228 -51.71 -28.12 -19.18
C SER A 228 -51.82 -29.61 -18.81
N ALA A 229 -50.93 -29.99 -17.89
CA ALA A 229 -51.08 -30.99 -16.83
C ALA A 229 -51.11 -32.50 -17.16
N ASP A 230 -50.39 -33.17 -16.26
CA ASP A 230 -50.54 -34.53 -15.74
C ASP A 230 -50.09 -35.73 -16.59
N SER A 231 -49.12 -36.49 -16.04
CA SER A 231 -49.46 -37.75 -15.35
C SER A 231 -48.24 -38.55 -14.83
N ASN A 232 -48.38 -38.94 -13.56
CA ASN A 232 -47.96 -40.21 -12.93
C ASN A 232 -47.15 -41.23 -13.77
N SER A 233 -46.14 -41.87 -13.16
CA SER A 233 -46.35 -43.20 -12.54
C SER A 233 -45.10 -43.75 -11.85
N THR A 234 -45.34 -44.28 -10.65
CA THR A 234 -44.63 -45.37 -9.96
C THR A 234 -44.13 -46.49 -10.88
N LEU A 235 -43.01 -47.14 -10.53
CA LEU A 235 -42.96 -48.62 -10.48
C LEU A 235 -41.76 -49.14 -9.68
N LYS A 236 -42.09 -50.07 -8.78
CA LYS A 236 -41.22 -50.89 -7.95
C LYS A 236 -40.29 -51.77 -8.81
N LYS A 237 -39.03 -51.91 -8.40
CA LYS A 237 -38.44 -53.18 -7.93
C LYS A 237 -37.11 -52.92 -7.23
#